data_AF-A0A813EHH0-F1
#
_entry.id   AF-A0A813EHH0-F1
#
_cell.length_a   1.000
_cell.length_b   1.000
_cell.length_c   1.000
_cell.angle_alpha   90.00
_cell.angle_beta   90.00
_cell.angle_gamma   90.00
#
_symmetry.space_group_name_H-M   'P 1'
#
loop_
_entity.id
_entity.type
_entity.pdbx_description
1 polymer ?
#
loop_
_entity_poly.entity_id
_entity_poly.type
_entity_poly.pdbx_seq_one_letter_code
_entity_poly.pdbx_strand_id
1 'polypeptide(L)'
;MPAVWDHMVWAALLEIVFVLAVLGGGGSKVIADRFLKAARVLLIILYFSAAFWKLTTSWYDTYTSCAPVLLSELLSGLAPASVLPGGSMPANFLLKISPVFVAALEFAVPIALIANPPAGVLLALVFHQTINLMPMTYAGGFSLAMVTRLVMYVPGTLAAALKSSAPFIAPSAIVAAVAGIMVAVHDSLDSAACSFLALTFLYLRGMTRGGLIDAGSPQKKSSSEPILARCMLVAAVVLGIGYGFLAPIAGVMGMASSTMYGNLKQFGGTNHLLVPTGLLQGYYAESKDASWMTDAFGGGLLRVDFTNSSVLQQLAPADATSQLPKHARALRAGINASSSYYELYAARNYFGRSQDLENTALHNRGTNGPRMDDPPYAQPAYELRRVLKLARDRGESFKVVYTRLPASGSPGTFRDYTGVKITLEENPAAGTRTCTIGGAPCASDEVALQPPPPRWLTWMLHPYPMPLLDGDSTEVHCST
;
A
#
# COMPACT_ATOMS: atom_id res chain seq x y z
N MET A 1 -12.58 -12.60 7.85
CA MET A 1 -12.64 -11.68 6.70
C MET A 1 -11.27 -11.72 6.04
N PRO A 2 -11.14 -11.97 4.73
CA PRO A 2 -9.85 -11.74 4.08
C PRO A 2 -9.54 -10.24 4.22
N ALA A 3 -8.32 -9.93 4.64
CA ALA A 3 -7.82 -8.58 4.90
C ALA A 3 -7.72 -7.82 3.57
N VAL A 4 -8.86 -7.35 3.07
CA VAL A 4 -8.87 -6.37 2.00
C VAL A 4 -8.72 -5.04 2.71
N TRP A 5 -7.79 -4.21 2.26
CA TRP A 5 -7.38 -2.97 2.88
C TRP A 5 -6.51 -3.16 4.13
N ASP A 6 -5.21 -2.92 3.99
CA ASP A 6 -4.27 -3.02 5.11
C ASP A 6 -4.58 -2.08 6.28
N HIS A 7 -5.33 -1.01 6.04
CA HIS A 7 -5.84 -0.17 7.10
C HIS A 7 -6.93 -0.86 7.94
N MET A 8 -7.59 -1.89 7.41
CA MET A 8 -8.43 -2.80 8.19
C MET A 8 -7.60 -3.72 9.08
N VAL A 9 -6.36 -4.06 8.70
CA VAL A 9 -5.45 -4.75 9.64
C VAL A 9 -5.05 -3.81 10.76
N TRP A 10 -4.72 -2.56 10.45
CA TRP A 10 -4.48 -1.53 11.47
C TRP A 10 -5.70 -1.37 12.38
N ALA A 11 -6.91 -1.36 11.81
CA ALA A 11 -8.18 -1.35 12.55
C ALA A 11 -8.34 -2.56 13.46
N ALA A 12 -8.15 -3.77 12.92
CA ALA A 12 -8.32 -5.03 13.65
C ALA A 12 -7.32 -5.14 14.80
N LEU A 13 -6.06 -4.74 14.60
CA LEU A 13 -5.06 -4.71 15.68
C LEU A 13 -5.50 -3.77 16.81
N LEU A 14 -6.04 -2.59 16.48
CA LEU A 14 -6.57 -1.66 17.48
C LEU A 14 -7.83 -2.21 18.19
N GLU A 15 -8.71 -2.88 17.45
CA GLU A 15 -9.91 -3.52 18.01
C GLU A 15 -9.56 -4.68 18.95
N ILE A 16 -8.53 -5.48 18.62
CA ILE A 16 -7.99 -6.50 19.51
C ILE A 16 -7.53 -5.88 20.83
N VAL A 17 -6.82 -4.74 20.78
CA VAL A 17 -6.42 -4.01 22.00
C VAL A 17 -7.65 -3.57 22.80
N PHE A 18 -8.73 -3.12 22.16
CA PHE A 18 -9.97 -2.78 22.85
C PHE A 18 -10.63 -3.99 23.53
N VAL A 19 -10.78 -5.11 22.80
CA VAL A 19 -11.36 -6.35 23.33
C VAL A 19 -10.57 -6.84 24.55
N LEU A 20 -9.23 -6.83 24.48
CA LEU A 20 -8.37 -7.20 25.60
C LEU A 20 -8.55 -6.26 26.82
N ALA A 21 -8.77 -4.96 26.60
CA ALA A 21 -9.06 -4.03 27.70
C ALA A 21 -10.37 -4.38 28.40
N VAL A 22 -11.41 -4.69 27.62
CA VAL A 22 -12.76 -5.02 28.12
C VAL A 22 -12.74 -6.34 28.89
N LEU A 23 -12.09 -7.38 28.35
CA LEU A 23 -11.95 -8.68 29.02
C LEU A 23 -11.21 -8.57 30.36
N GLY A 24 -10.38 -7.54 30.52
CA GLY A 24 -9.70 -7.22 31.77
C GLY A 24 -10.57 -6.65 32.89
N GLY A 25 -11.85 -6.34 32.63
CA GLY A 25 -12.78 -5.77 33.62
C GLY A 25 -12.36 -4.40 34.20
N GLY A 26 -13.01 -3.98 35.29
CA GLY A 26 -12.65 -2.76 36.04
C GLY A 26 -13.50 -1.51 35.75
N GLY A 27 -14.60 -1.64 35.00
CA GLY A 27 -15.48 -0.52 34.64
C GLY A 27 -14.91 0.37 33.53
N SER A 28 -15.75 1.24 32.97
CA SER A 28 -15.45 2.01 31.74
C SER A 28 -14.19 2.86 31.82
N LYS A 29 -13.92 3.50 32.97
CA LYS A 29 -12.73 4.35 33.16
C LYS A 29 -11.43 3.54 33.11
N VAL A 30 -11.40 2.38 33.74
CA VAL A 30 -10.20 1.51 33.76
C VAL A 30 -9.97 0.89 32.38
N ILE A 31 -11.05 0.45 31.72
CA ILE A 31 -11.00 -0.05 30.35
C ILE A 31 -10.44 1.02 29.41
N ALA A 32 -10.94 2.25 29.50
CA ALA A 32 -10.48 3.37 28.67
C ALA A 32 -8.99 3.70 28.91
N ASP A 33 -8.52 3.73 30.15
CA ASP A 33 -7.10 4.01 30.45
C ASP A 33 -6.17 2.96 29.83
N ARG A 34 -6.51 1.67 29.98
CA ARG A 34 -5.75 0.56 29.40
C ARG A 34 -5.74 0.61 27.87
N PHE A 35 -6.93 0.75 27.28
CA PHE A 35 -7.10 0.79 25.83
C PHE A 35 -6.35 1.98 25.21
N LEU A 36 -6.58 3.20 25.70
CA LEU A 36 -6.04 4.41 25.09
C LEU A 36 -4.51 4.42 25.10
N LYS A 37 -3.87 3.99 26.19
CA LYS A 37 -2.40 3.90 26.26
C LYS A 37 -1.85 2.95 25.18
N ALA A 38 -2.35 1.73 25.14
CA ALA A 38 -1.89 0.70 24.20
C ALA A 38 -2.22 1.06 22.74
N ALA A 39 -3.43 1.57 22.48
CA ALA A 39 -3.89 1.93 21.14
C ALA A 39 -3.14 3.13 20.54
N ARG A 40 -2.81 4.15 21.35
CA ARG A 40 -1.94 5.27 20.92
C ARG A 40 -0.55 4.77 20.55
N VAL A 41 0.05 3.91 21.35
CA VAL A 41 1.39 3.38 21.05
C VAL A 41 1.37 2.54 19.78
N LEU A 42 0.39 1.65 19.63
CA LEU A 42 0.20 0.89 18.40
C LEU A 42 0.07 1.80 17.18
N LEU A 43 -0.78 2.83 17.23
CA LEU A 43 -0.98 3.73 16.10
C LEU A 43 0.28 4.55 15.76
N ILE A 44 1.04 5.01 16.76
CA ILE A 44 2.37 5.62 16.55
C ILE A 44 3.31 4.67 15.82
N ILE A 45 3.40 3.41 16.25
CA ILE A 45 4.27 2.39 15.62
C ILE A 45 3.86 2.18 14.17
N LEU A 46 2.56 2.12 13.90
CA LEU A 46 2.03 1.95 12.55
C LEU A 46 2.35 3.15 11.63
N TYR A 47 2.19 4.39 12.11
CA TYR A 47 2.63 5.57 11.36
C TYR A 47 4.14 5.59 11.11
N PHE A 48 4.96 5.26 12.12
CA PHE A 48 6.40 5.12 11.91
C PHE A 48 6.74 4.03 10.91
N SER A 49 6.02 2.91 10.92
CA SER A 49 6.24 1.83 9.96
C SER A 49 5.95 2.29 8.54
N ALA A 50 4.87 3.07 8.34
CA ALA A 50 4.56 3.65 7.04
C ALA A 50 5.74 4.47 6.52
N ALA A 51 6.24 5.43 7.32
CA ALA A 51 7.36 6.28 6.96
C ALA A 51 8.67 5.51 6.74
N PHE A 52 8.94 4.52 7.59
CA PHE A 52 10.15 3.72 7.56
C PHE A 52 10.35 3.02 6.22
N TRP A 53 9.30 2.43 5.65
CA TRP A 53 9.41 1.70 4.39
C TRP A 53 9.59 2.58 3.15
N LYS A 54 9.63 3.91 3.31
CA LYS A 54 10.04 4.86 2.26
C LYS A 54 11.55 5.09 2.27
N LEU A 55 12.28 4.55 3.25
CA LEU A 55 13.74 4.61 3.30
C LEU A 55 14.36 3.58 2.33
N THR A 56 14.04 3.70 1.04
CA THR A 56 14.56 2.85 -0.03
C THR A 56 15.33 3.68 -1.05
N THR A 57 16.29 3.06 -1.76
CA THR A 57 17.00 3.74 -2.87
C THR A 57 16.01 4.21 -3.93
N SER A 58 14.99 3.40 -4.22
CA SER A 58 13.99 3.69 -5.26
C SER A 58 13.04 4.84 -4.86
N TRP A 59 12.76 5.01 -3.57
CA TRP A 59 11.96 6.15 -3.12
C TRP A 59 12.69 7.48 -3.32
N TYR A 60 14.01 7.53 -3.13
CA TYR A 60 14.78 8.77 -3.30
C TYR A 60 15.24 9.04 -4.74
N ASP A 61 15.02 8.10 -5.65
CA ASP A 61 15.16 8.31 -7.08
C ASP A 61 13.88 8.93 -7.67
N THR A 62 13.98 10.18 -8.13
CA THR A 62 12.84 10.91 -8.71
C THR A 62 12.24 10.24 -9.96
N TYR A 63 12.98 9.37 -10.64
CA TYR A 63 12.49 8.66 -11.81
C TYR A 63 11.49 7.56 -11.45
N THR A 64 11.83 6.75 -10.44
CA THR A 64 11.08 5.55 -10.03
C THR A 64 10.17 5.77 -8.82
N SER A 65 10.43 6.80 -8.00
CA SER A 65 9.71 7.05 -6.75
C SER A 65 8.21 7.28 -6.91
N CYS A 66 7.40 6.78 -5.98
CA CYS A 66 5.98 7.09 -5.91
C CYS A 66 5.68 8.53 -5.45
N ALA A 67 6.60 9.20 -4.75
CA ALA A 67 6.38 10.58 -4.28
C ALA A 67 6.07 11.57 -5.43
N PRO A 68 6.87 11.65 -6.52
CA PRO A 68 6.56 12.52 -7.65
C PRO A 68 5.33 12.06 -8.42
N VAL A 69 4.98 10.76 -8.42
CA VAL A 69 3.72 10.27 -9.01
C VAL A 69 2.54 10.89 -8.28
N LEU A 70 2.46 10.66 -6.97
CA LEU A 70 1.37 11.13 -6.11
C LEU A 70 1.30 12.67 -6.06
N LEU A 71 2.45 13.35 -6.03
CA LEU A 71 2.46 14.81 -6.05
C LEU A 71 2.04 15.37 -7.41
N SER A 72 2.46 14.77 -8.53
CA SER A 72 2.04 15.23 -9.86
C SER A 72 0.53 15.11 -10.05
N GLU A 73 -0.04 14.05 -9.49
CA GLU A 73 -1.46 13.80 -9.47
C GLU A 73 -2.21 14.85 -8.63
N LEU A 74 -1.77 15.09 -7.39
CA LEU A 74 -2.32 16.14 -6.53
C LEU A 74 -2.24 17.52 -7.21
N LEU A 75 -1.09 17.87 -7.76
CA LEU A 75 -0.88 19.15 -8.44
C LEU A 75 -1.77 19.30 -9.67
N SER A 76 -2.03 18.21 -10.41
CA SER A 76 -2.92 18.24 -11.57
C SER A 76 -4.39 18.54 -11.21
N GLY A 77 -4.82 18.17 -10.00
CA GLY A 77 -6.13 18.55 -9.47
C GLY A 77 -6.16 19.98 -8.92
N LEU A 78 -5.07 20.43 -8.28
CA LEU A 78 -5.05 21.72 -7.59
C LEU A 78 -4.68 22.91 -8.48
N ALA A 79 -3.92 22.71 -9.55
CA ALA A 79 -3.43 23.77 -10.41
C ALA A 79 -3.61 23.38 -11.88
N PRO A 80 -4.35 24.16 -12.69
CA PRO A 80 -4.48 23.87 -14.12
C PRO A 80 -3.14 24.04 -14.83
N ALA A 81 -3.00 23.40 -16.00
CA ALA A 81 -1.78 23.45 -16.80
C ALA A 81 -1.35 24.87 -17.22
N SER A 82 -2.26 25.85 -17.24
CA SER A 82 -1.95 27.26 -17.50
C SER A 82 -1.23 27.95 -16.33
N VAL A 83 -1.45 27.48 -15.09
CA VAL A 83 -0.84 28.02 -13.87
C VAL A 83 0.46 27.29 -13.55
N LEU A 84 0.47 25.96 -13.69
CA LEU A 84 1.63 25.13 -13.41
C LEU A 84 1.94 24.18 -14.60
N PRO A 85 2.53 24.69 -15.70
CA PRO A 85 2.84 23.87 -16.86
C PRO A 85 3.86 22.76 -16.54
N GLY A 86 3.71 21.61 -17.20
CA GLY A 86 4.72 20.54 -17.16
C GLY A 86 6.07 21.05 -17.68
N GLY A 87 7.16 20.68 -16.99
CA GLY A 87 8.51 21.14 -17.32
C GLY A 87 8.85 22.57 -16.86
N SER A 88 7.90 23.30 -16.28
CA SER A 88 8.19 24.61 -15.67
C SER A 88 9.12 24.47 -14.46
N MET A 89 9.92 25.49 -14.19
CA MET A 89 10.86 25.49 -13.04
C MET A 89 10.14 25.19 -11.70
N PRO A 90 8.99 25.80 -11.37
CA PRO A 90 8.30 25.51 -10.11
C PRO A 90 7.79 24.07 -10.02
N ALA A 91 7.19 23.56 -11.11
CA ALA A 91 6.70 22.17 -11.15
C ALA A 91 7.84 21.17 -10.95
N ASN A 92 8.94 21.36 -11.69
CA ASN A 92 10.09 20.49 -11.62
C ASN A 92 10.77 20.52 -10.24
N PHE A 93 10.84 21.69 -9.61
CA PHE A 93 11.36 21.82 -8.24
C PHE A 93 10.49 21.03 -7.24
N LEU A 94 9.18 21.23 -7.26
CA LEU A 94 8.23 20.54 -6.38
C LEU A 94 8.32 19.02 -6.52
N LEU A 95 8.34 18.51 -7.76
CA LEU A 95 8.42 17.07 -8.00
C LEU A 95 9.77 16.48 -7.59
N LYS A 96 10.88 17.17 -7.85
CA LYS A 96 12.22 16.69 -7.48
C LYS A 96 12.45 16.63 -5.98
N ILE A 97 11.88 17.57 -5.21
CA ILE A 97 12.00 17.55 -3.74
C ILE A 97 10.97 16.63 -3.07
N SER A 98 9.95 16.18 -3.82
CA SER A 98 8.84 15.40 -3.25
C SER A 98 9.26 14.13 -2.49
N PRO A 99 10.27 13.33 -2.89
CA PRO A 99 10.69 12.18 -2.09
C PRO A 99 11.09 12.52 -0.66
N VAL A 100 11.92 13.57 -0.52
CA VAL A 100 12.42 14.03 0.79
C VAL A 100 11.29 14.66 1.58
N PHE A 101 10.50 15.52 0.94
CA PHE A 101 9.39 16.21 1.58
C PHE A 101 8.33 15.25 2.13
N VAL A 102 7.89 14.28 1.31
CA VAL A 102 6.86 13.31 1.71
C VAL A 102 7.38 12.40 2.82
N ALA A 103 8.61 11.88 2.71
CA ALA A 103 9.20 11.07 3.78
C ALA A 103 9.30 11.86 5.10
N ALA A 104 9.76 13.11 5.05
CA ALA A 104 9.84 13.97 6.23
C ALA A 104 8.46 14.22 6.85
N LEU A 105 7.43 14.44 6.02
CA LEU A 105 6.05 14.62 6.48
C LEU A 105 5.51 13.35 7.15
N GLU A 106 5.75 12.17 6.58
CA GLU A 106 5.32 10.89 7.16
C GLU A 106 5.99 10.61 8.51
N PHE A 107 7.27 10.98 8.69
CA PHE A 107 7.94 10.91 10.00
C PHE A 107 7.46 11.99 10.98
N ALA A 108 7.12 13.18 10.49
CA ALA A 108 6.67 14.28 11.32
C ALA A 108 5.33 13.99 12.01
N VAL A 109 4.41 13.26 11.36
CA VAL A 109 3.10 12.90 11.95
C VAL A 109 3.24 12.14 13.29
N PRO A 110 3.88 10.95 13.37
CA PRO A 110 4.01 10.24 14.64
C PRO A 110 4.85 10.99 15.67
N ILE A 111 5.89 11.73 15.24
CA ILE A 111 6.69 12.56 16.15
C ILE A 111 5.82 13.65 16.79
N ALA A 112 5.01 14.35 15.98
CA ALA A 112 4.09 15.36 16.47
C ALA A 112 2.99 14.75 17.35
N LEU A 113 2.47 13.56 17.02
CA LEU A 113 1.50 12.85 17.87
C LEU A 113 2.07 12.50 19.26
N ILE A 114 3.38 12.25 19.36
CA ILE A 114 4.08 12.02 20.64
C ILE A 114 4.30 13.34 21.38
N ALA A 115 4.88 14.34 20.71
CA ALA A 115 5.36 15.56 21.33
C ALA A 115 4.26 16.58 21.64
N ASN A 116 3.30 16.74 20.73
CA ASN A 116 2.18 17.67 20.83
C ASN A 116 0.96 17.07 20.11
N PRO A 117 0.16 16.23 20.79
CA PRO A 117 -0.89 15.45 20.15
C PRO A 117 -1.88 16.26 19.30
N PRO A 118 -2.38 17.45 19.71
CA PRO A 118 -3.21 18.29 18.82
C PRO A 118 -2.51 18.71 17.54
N ALA A 119 -1.24 19.10 17.60
CA ALA A 119 -0.48 19.45 16.40
C ALA A 119 -0.27 18.22 15.50
N GLY A 120 0.00 17.05 16.10
CA GLY A 120 0.07 15.78 15.38
C GLY A 120 -1.26 15.39 14.71
N VAL A 121 -2.39 15.58 15.39
CA VAL A 121 -3.72 15.36 14.82
C VAL A 121 -3.97 16.32 13.66
N LEU A 122 -3.68 17.61 13.81
CA LEU A 122 -3.84 18.58 12.73
C LEU A 122 -2.96 18.23 11.52
N LEU A 123 -1.69 17.88 11.75
CA LEU A 123 -0.76 17.46 10.70
C LEU A 123 -1.26 16.21 9.98
N ALA A 124 -1.75 15.21 10.72
CA ALA A 124 -2.35 14.01 10.15
C ALA A 124 -3.61 14.33 9.33
N LEU A 125 -4.48 15.22 9.80
CA LEU A 125 -5.66 15.66 9.05
C LEU A 125 -5.27 16.30 7.72
N VAL A 126 -4.27 17.17 7.71
CA VAL A 126 -3.77 17.80 6.48
C VAL A 126 -3.17 16.76 5.54
N PHE A 127 -2.32 15.86 6.06
CA PHE A 127 -1.72 14.79 5.27
C PHE A 127 -2.79 13.89 4.62
N HIS A 128 -3.76 13.39 5.39
CA HIS A 128 -4.85 12.56 4.86
C HIS A 128 -5.76 13.33 3.91
N GLN A 129 -5.93 14.64 4.12
CA GLN A 129 -6.65 15.47 3.15
C GLN A 129 -5.91 15.57 1.81
N THR A 130 -4.57 15.61 1.80
CA THR A 130 -3.83 15.56 0.52
C THR A 130 -4.02 14.25 -0.22
N ILE A 131 -4.14 13.13 0.49
CA ILE A 131 -4.44 11.82 -0.11
C ILE A 131 -5.86 11.81 -0.68
N ASN A 132 -6.82 12.39 0.04
CA ASN A 132 -8.20 12.53 -0.44
C ASN A 132 -8.35 13.50 -1.63
N LEU A 133 -7.32 14.27 -1.98
CA LEU A 133 -7.32 15.20 -3.11
C LEU A 133 -6.65 14.64 -4.37
N MET A 134 -6.16 13.40 -4.34
CA MET A 134 -5.53 12.74 -5.49
C MET A 134 -6.62 12.14 -6.41
N PRO A 135 -6.80 12.60 -7.67
CA PRO A 135 -7.89 12.15 -8.55
C PRO A 135 -8.03 10.64 -8.80
N MET A 136 -6.91 9.92 -8.85
CA MET A 136 -6.78 8.50 -9.17
C MET A 136 -6.45 7.66 -7.93
N THR A 137 -5.41 8.05 -7.19
CA THR A 137 -4.92 7.38 -5.98
C THR A 137 -5.73 7.78 -4.74
N TYR A 138 -7.01 8.09 -4.94
CA TYR A 138 -7.95 8.49 -3.90
C TYR A 138 -8.14 7.37 -2.87
N ALA A 139 -7.63 7.56 -1.65
CA ALA A 139 -7.73 6.57 -0.57
C ALA A 139 -8.69 7.01 0.56
N GLY A 140 -9.90 7.45 0.20
CA GLY A 140 -10.91 7.95 1.15
C GLY A 140 -11.20 7.03 2.33
N GLY A 141 -11.30 5.71 2.07
CA GLY A 141 -11.53 4.70 3.11
C GLY A 141 -10.39 4.65 4.15
N PHE A 142 -9.13 4.73 3.69
CA PHE A 142 -7.97 4.77 4.57
C PHE A 142 -7.95 6.05 5.41
N SER A 143 -8.11 7.21 4.77
CA SER A 143 -8.17 8.50 5.45
C SER A 143 -9.28 8.54 6.50
N LEU A 144 -10.46 8.00 6.19
CA LEU A 144 -11.58 7.87 7.12
C LEU A 144 -11.24 6.94 8.29
N ALA A 145 -10.61 5.80 8.02
CA ALA A 145 -10.15 4.89 9.06
C ALA A 145 -9.14 5.58 9.98
N MET A 146 -8.24 6.41 9.47
CA MET A 146 -7.26 7.11 10.29
C MET A 146 -7.88 8.24 11.11
N VAL A 147 -8.70 9.11 10.50
CA VAL A 147 -9.32 10.26 11.18
C VAL A 147 -10.23 9.84 12.33
N THR A 148 -10.92 8.70 12.23
CA THR A 148 -11.75 8.16 13.32
C THR A 148 -10.91 7.73 14.53
N ARG A 149 -9.64 7.39 14.33
CA ARG A 149 -8.71 6.92 15.36
C ARG A 149 -7.90 8.04 16.01
N LEU A 150 -7.75 9.18 15.33
CA LEU A 150 -7.04 10.35 15.86
C LEU A 150 -7.68 10.91 17.14
N VAL A 151 -8.97 10.63 17.41
CA VAL A 151 -9.69 11.05 18.63
C VAL A 151 -9.02 10.51 19.88
N MET A 152 -8.31 9.38 19.77
CA MET A 152 -7.55 8.83 20.87
C MET A 152 -6.49 9.81 21.38
N TYR A 153 -5.92 10.67 20.53
CA TYR A 153 -4.89 11.65 20.93
C TYR A 153 -5.45 12.95 21.49
N VAL A 154 -6.72 13.24 21.20
CA VAL A 154 -7.42 14.45 21.65
C VAL A 154 -8.78 14.05 22.27
N PRO A 155 -8.77 13.29 23.38
CA PRO A 155 -9.99 12.77 23.97
C PRO A 155 -10.90 13.91 24.44
N GLY A 156 -12.21 13.78 24.19
CA GLY A 156 -13.19 14.79 24.56
C GLY A 156 -13.33 15.95 23.56
N THR A 157 -12.42 16.10 22.59
CA THR A 157 -12.51 17.15 21.55
C THR A 157 -13.81 17.10 20.75
N LEU A 158 -14.26 15.91 20.34
CA LEU A 158 -15.53 15.78 19.61
C LEU A 158 -16.74 16.14 20.48
N ALA A 159 -16.75 15.72 21.75
CA ALA A 159 -17.81 16.09 22.69
C ALA A 159 -17.81 17.60 22.96
N ALA A 160 -16.63 18.21 23.09
CA ALA A 160 -16.47 19.64 23.23
C ALA A 160 -16.99 20.40 22.00
N ALA A 161 -16.72 19.89 20.79
CA ALA A 161 -17.24 20.45 19.55
C ALA A 161 -18.78 20.46 19.54
N LEU A 162 -19.43 19.34 19.90
CA LEU A 162 -20.89 19.23 19.92
C LEU A 162 -21.55 20.14 20.97
N LYS A 163 -20.93 20.32 22.15
CA LYS A 163 -21.43 21.17 23.24
C LYS A 163 -21.02 22.64 23.11
N SER A 164 -20.37 23.03 22.02
CA SER A 164 -19.75 24.35 21.90
C SER A 164 -20.73 25.43 21.44
N SER A 165 -20.75 26.58 22.13
CA SER A 165 -21.27 27.83 21.58
C SER A 165 -20.24 28.58 20.73
N ALA A 166 -19.02 28.04 20.56
CA ALA A 166 -17.96 28.68 19.79
C ALA A 166 -18.37 28.93 18.33
N PRO A 167 -17.87 30.00 17.70
CA PRO A 167 -18.23 30.37 16.35
C PRO A 167 -17.89 29.25 15.37
N PHE A 168 -18.90 28.88 14.57
CA PHE A 168 -18.80 27.87 13.52
C PHE A 168 -18.01 28.36 12.31
N ILE A 169 -17.80 29.67 12.20
CA ILE A 169 -17.42 30.35 10.95
C ILE A 169 -16.09 29.81 10.42
N ALA A 170 -15.01 29.86 11.22
CA ALA A 170 -13.69 29.46 10.72
C ALA A 170 -13.59 27.96 10.37
N PRO A 171 -13.98 27.00 11.23
CA PRO A 171 -13.99 25.58 10.85
C PRO A 171 -14.90 25.28 9.65
N SER A 172 -16.08 25.92 9.57
CA SER A 172 -17.00 25.72 8.45
C SER A 172 -16.43 26.28 7.15
N ALA A 173 -15.80 27.46 7.19
CA ALA A 173 -15.18 28.07 6.02
C ALA A 173 -14.03 27.21 5.48
N ILE A 174 -13.19 26.66 6.36
CA ILE A 174 -12.11 25.75 5.97
C ILE A 174 -12.69 24.49 5.32
N VAL A 175 -13.65 23.82 5.96
CA VAL A 175 -14.24 22.60 5.43
C VAL A 175 -15.02 22.85 4.13
N ALA A 176 -15.74 23.97 4.03
CA ALA A 176 -16.44 24.34 2.80
C ALA A 176 -15.47 24.63 1.65
N ALA A 177 -14.35 25.32 1.93
CA ALA A 177 -13.31 25.57 0.93
C ALA A 177 -12.68 24.25 0.45
N VAL A 178 -12.31 23.36 1.37
CA VAL A 178 -11.74 22.04 1.02
C VAL A 178 -12.76 21.18 0.27
N ALA A 179 -14.03 21.19 0.68
CA ALA A 179 -15.10 20.49 -0.03
C ALA A 179 -15.25 21.04 -1.47
N GLY A 180 -15.21 22.36 -1.65
CA GLY A 180 -15.24 22.99 -2.96
C GLY A 180 -14.06 22.57 -3.85
N ILE A 181 -12.85 22.49 -3.28
CA ILE A 181 -11.67 21.98 -3.99
C ILE A 181 -11.88 20.51 -4.35
N MET A 182 -12.32 19.67 -3.42
CA MET A 182 -12.57 18.25 -3.69
C MET A 182 -13.61 18.04 -4.79
N VAL A 183 -14.71 18.81 -4.80
CA VAL A 183 -15.70 18.78 -5.90
C VAL A 183 -15.08 19.22 -7.21
N ALA A 184 -14.23 20.25 -7.22
CA ALA A 184 -13.56 20.71 -8.43
C ALA A 184 -12.54 19.68 -8.98
N VAL A 185 -11.96 18.85 -8.10
CA VAL A 185 -10.97 17.84 -8.46
C VAL A 185 -11.62 16.51 -8.89
N HIS A 186 -12.69 16.10 -8.21
CA HIS A 186 -13.30 14.76 -8.35
C HIS A 186 -14.67 14.77 -9.04
N ASP A 187 -15.16 15.94 -9.44
CA ASP A 187 -16.52 16.22 -9.92
C ASP A 187 -17.65 15.87 -8.91
N SER A 188 -17.32 15.26 -7.77
CA SER A 188 -18.27 14.79 -6.76
C SER A 188 -17.60 14.57 -5.40
N LEU A 189 -18.40 14.33 -4.36
CA LEU A 189 -17.94 13.86 -3.05
C LEU A 189 -18.60 12.52 -2.74
N ASP A 190 -17.80 11.50 -2.49
CA ASP A 190 -18.31 10.24 -1.98
C ASP A 190 -18.63 10.32 -0.47
N SER A 191 -19.19 9.23 0.08
CA SER A 191 -19.50 9.14 1.50
C SER A 191 -18.26 9.19 2.41
N ALA A 192 -17.11 8.71 1.95
CA ALA A 192 -15.88 8.67 2.74
C ALA A 192 -15.29 10.09 2.90
N ALA A 193 -15.22 10.84 1.81
CA ALA A 193 -14.87 12.26 1.77
C ALA A 193 -15.79 13.09 2.66
N CYS A 194 -17.11 12.92 2.53
CA CYS A 194 -18.07 13.65 3.36
C CYS A 194 -17.88 13.37 4.85
N SER A 195 -17.68 12.10 5.21
CA SER A 195 -17.43 11.68 6.60
C SER A 195 -16.11 12.22 7.13
N PHE A 196 -15.05 12.20 6.32
CA PHE A 196 -13.75 12.76 6.65
C PHE A 196 -13.83 14.28 6.92
N LEU A 197 -14.51 15.02 6.05
CA LEU A 197 -14.71 16.47 6.17
C LEU A 197 -15.55 16.82 7.40
N ALA A 198 -16.62 16.06 7.68
CA ALA A 198 -17.43 16.23 8.87
C ALA A 198 -16.62 16.00 10.16
N LEU A 199 -15.79 14.94 10.20
CA LEU A 199 -14.91 14.70 11.35
C LEU A 199 -13.85 15.78 11.48
N THR A 200 -13.24 16.22 10.39
CA THR A 200 -12.27 17.32 10.36
C THR A 200 -12.87 18.61 10.93
N PHE A 201 -14.09 18.96 10.51
CA PHE A 201 -14.84 20.08 11.09
C PHE A 201 -14.97 19.94 12.62
N LEU A 202 -15.34 18.75 13.11
CA LEU A 202 -15.49 18.51 14.55
C LEU A 202 -14.15 18.61 15.29
N TYR A 203 -13.05 18.12 14.73
CA TYR A 203 -11.71 18.30 15.30
C TYR A 203 -11.34 19.77 15.40
N LEU A 204 -11.42 20.51 14.29
CA LEU A 204 -11.06 21.93 14.25
C LEU A 204 -11.91 22.73 15.24
N ARG A 205 -13.23 22.51 15.27
CA ARG A 205 -14.14 23.18 16.20
C ARG A 205 -13.90 22.80 17.67
N GLY A 206 -13.55 21.55 17.95
CA GLY A 206 -13.24 21.12 19.31
C GLY A 206 -11.93 21.70 19.82
N MET A 207 -10.92 21.81 18.96
CA MET A 207 -9.60 22.34 19.31
C MET A 207 -9.59 23.86 19.56
N THR A 208 -10.42 24.65 18.84
CA THR A 208 -10.48 26.12 19.03
C THR A 208 -10.97 26.55 20.42
N ARG A 209 -11.67 25.70 21.16
CA ARG A 209 -12.18 26.02 22.51
C ARG A 209 -11.13 25.89 23.62
N GLY A 210 -9.86 25.65 23.29
CA GLY A 210 -8.91 25.19 24.30
C GLY A 210 -9.32 23.85 24.90
N GLY A 211 -10.12 23.06 24.15
CA GLY A 211 -10.53 21.69 24.46
C GLY A 211 -9.38 20.69 24.43
N LEU A 212 -8.13 21.18 24.50
CA LEU A 212 -7.06 20.58 25.28
C LEU A 212 -7.51 20.49 26.75
N ILE A 213 -8.60 19.77 27.02
CA ILE A 213 -8.99 19.33 28.35
C ILE A 213 -7.77 18.58 28.86
N ASP A 214 -6.99 19.22 29.74
CA ASP A 214 -5.85 18.67 30.50
C ASP A 214 -5.40 17.31 29.94
N ALA A 215 -4.82 17.31 28.73
CA ALA A 215 -4.47 16.06 28.03
C ALA A 215 -3.47 15.22 28.85
N GLY A 216 -2.87 15.85 29.85
CA GLY A 216 -2.59 15.19 31.12
C GLY A 216 -2.25 16.25 32.15
N SER A 217 -3.21 16.69 32.97
CA SER A 217 -2.81 16.91 34.36
C SER A 217 -2.14 15.59 34.75
N PRO A 218 -0.84 15.60 35.09
CA PRO A 218 -0.08 14.37 35.26
C PRO A 218 -0.88 13.52 36.23
N GLN A 219 -1.51 12.46 35.71
CA GLN A 219 -2.29 11.54 36.53
C GLN A 219 -1.30 11.14 37.62
N LYS A 220 -1.60 11.52 38.88
CA LYS A 220 -0.78 11.14 40.03
C LYS A 220 -0.48 9.67 39.81
N LYS A 221 0.79 9.35 39.56
CA LYS A 221 1.23 8.00 39.19
C LYS A 221 0.64 7.08 40.24
N SER A 222 -0.42 6.36 39.88
CA SER A 222 -0.95 5.32 40.76
C SER A 222 0.20 4.35 40.91
N SER A 223 0.68 4.16 42.14
CA SER A 223 1.92 3.45 42.44
C SER A 223 1.89 1.96 42.04
N SER A 224 0.74 1.46 41.57
CA SER A 224 0.62 0.17 40.88
C SER A 224 -0.19 0.33 39.60
N GLU A 225 0.49 0.40 38.45
CA GLU A 225 -0.18 0.06 37.20
C GLU A 225 -0.52 -1.44 37.25
N PRO A 226 -1.77 -1.83 36.98
CA PRO A 226 -2.15 -3.24 36.94
C PRO A 226 -1.26 -3.99 35.95
N ILE A 227 -0.79 -5.19 36.32
CA ILE A 227 0.03 -6.06 35.46
C ILE A 227 -0.59 -6.19 34.06
N LEU A 228 -1.92 -6.32 33.99
CA LEU A 228 -2.66 -6.41 32.74
C LEU A 228 -2.47 -5.21 31.81
N ALA A 229 -2.43 -3.98 32.35
CA ALA A 229 -2.22 -2.78 31.53
C ALA A 229 -0.84 -2.80 30.86
N ARG A 230 0.18 -3.28 31.58
CA ARG A 230 1.54 -3.47 31.04
C ARG A 230 1.58 -4.57 29.99
N CYS A 231 0.95 -5.72 30.26
CA CYS A 231 0.85 -6.82 29.29
C CYS A 231 0.18 -6.37 27.99
N MET A 232 -0.88 -5.56 28.09
CA MET A 232 -1.56 -5.01 26.92
C MET A 232 -0.69 -4.04 26.13
N LEU A 233 0.03 -3.15 26.80
CA LEU A 233 0.97 -2.25 26.15
C LEU A 233 2.07 -3.03 25.42
N VAL A 234 2.65 -4.04 26.08
CA VAL A 234 3.64 -4.93 25.47
C VAL A 234 3.05 -5.65 24.26
N ALA A 235 1.84 -6.21 24.37
CA ALA A 235 1.17 -6.87 23.26
C ALA A 235 0.94 -5.92 22.08
N ALA A 236 0.49 -4.68 22.33
CA ALA A 236 0.31 -3.67 21.30
C ALA A 236 1.63 -3.32 20.60
N VAL A 237 2.72 -3.18 21.34
CA VAL A 237 4.07 -2.96 20.77
C VAL A 237 4.50 -4.15 19.93
N VAL A 238 4.40 -5.38 20.46
CA VAL A 238 4.80 -6.60 19.75
C VAL A 238 4.00 -6.79 18.47
N LEU A 239 2.68 -6.58 18.51
CA LEU A 239 1.81 -6.67 17.33
C LEU A 239 2.15 -5.60 16.30
N GLY A 240 2.33 -4.35 16.74
CA GLY A 240 2.68 -3.24 15.86
C GLY A 240 4.05 -3.42 15.20
N ILE A 241 5.06 -3.85 15.96
CA ILE A 241 6.41 -4.13 15.44
C ILE A 241 6.42 -5.37 14.54
N GLY A 242 5.74 -6.43 14.97
CA GLY A 242 5.61 -7.68 14.22
C GLY A 242 4.99 -7.46 12.85
N TYR A 243 3.83 -6.80 12.82
CA TYR A 243 3.14 -6.47 11.58
C TYR A 243 3.90 -5.40 10.78
N GLY A 244 4.20 -4.26 11.40
CA GLY A 244 4.71 -3.08 10.70
C GLY A 244 6.15 -3.22 10.22
N PHE A 245 6.99 -4.04 10.87
CA PHE A 245 8.43 -4.11 10.56
C PHE A 245 8.93 -5.54 10.32
N LEU A 246 8.57 -6.51 11.16
CA LEU A 246 9.15 -7.85 11.05
C LEU A 246 8.56 -8.66 9.88
N ALA A 247 7.28 -8.48 9.57
CA ALA A 247 6.63 -9.23 8.49
C ALA A 247 7.20 -8.94 7.09
N PRO A 248 7.50 -7.68 6.69
CA PRO A 248 8.20 -7.39 5.44
C PRO A 248 9.66 -7.85 5.44
N ILE A 249 10.37 -7.74 6.58
CA ILE A 249 11.74 -8.27 6.73
C ILE A 249 11.75 -9.78 6.46
N ALA A 250 10.84 -10.51 7.11
CA ALA A 250 10.70 -11.94 6.91
C ALA A 250 10.27 -12.31 5.48
N GLY A 251 9.61 -11.41 4.75
CA GLY A 251 9.06 -11.70 3.43
C GLY A 251 7.73 -12.46 3.47
N VAL A 252 6.97 -12.34 4.57
CA VAL A 252 5.62 -12.93 4.69
C VAL A 252 4.51 -11.93 4.37
N MET A 253 4.87 -10.68 4.05
CA MET A 253 3.92 -9.61 3.77
C MET A 253 4.43 -8.73 2.62
N GLY A 254 3.88 -8.97 1.42
CA GLY A 254 4.20 -8.27 0.17
C GLY A 254 3.61 -6.86 0.06
N MET A 255 2.34 -6.77 0.42
CA MET A 255 1.50 -5.59 0.37
C MET A 255 1.03 -5.30 1.79
N ALA A 256 1.28 -4.09 2.25
CA ALA A 256 0.85 -3.60 3.56
C ALA A 256 0.64 -2.09 3.52
N SER A 257 -0.23 -1.54 4.38
CA SER A 257 -0.39 -0.09 4.58
C SER A 257 0.94 0.51 5.04
N SER A 258 1.76 -0.29 5.72
CA SER A 258 3.10 0.08 6.14
C SER A 258 4.06 0.19 4.95
N THR A 259 3.94 -0.65 3.92
CA THR A 259 4.85 -0.63 2.75
C THR A 259 4.27 0.07 1.53
N MET A 260 3.01 0.53 1.61
CA MET A 260 2.29 1.19 0.53
C MET A 260 3.09 2.38 0.00
N TYR A 261 3.21 2.43 -1.32
CA TYR A 261 3.98 3.41 -2.09
C TYR A 261 5.49 3.45 -1.79
N GLY A 262 6.04 2.64 -0.90
CA GLY A 262 7.46 2.71 -0.51
C GLY A 262 8.47 2.24 -1.58
N ASN A 263 7.99 1.83 -2.77
CA ASN A 263 8.79 1.18 -3.80
C ASN A 263 9.60 -0.01 -3.24
N LEU A 264 9.09 -0.68 -2.21
CA LEU A 264 9.86 -1.66 -1.45
C LEU A 264 10.06 -2.93 -2.27
N LYS A 265 11.32 -3.26 -2.50
CA LYS A 265 11.70 -4.53 -3.12
C LYS A 265 11.58 -5.64 -2.10
N GLN A 266 10.64 -6.55 -2.34
CA GLN A 266 10.34 -7.68 -1.44
C GLN A 266 11.05 -8.97 -1.85
N PHE A 267 11.54 -9.04 -3.08
CA PHE A 267 12.18 -10.21 -3.66
C PHE A 267 13.28 -9.78 -4.63
N GLY A 268 14.27 -10.65 -4.89
CA GLY A 268 15.42 -10.30 -5.73
C GLY A 268 16.51 -9.51 -5.03
N GLY A 269 16.53 -9.53 -3.69
CA GLY A 269 17.35 -8.67 -2.83
C GLY A 269 16.52 -7.55 -2.18
N THR A 270 17.19 -6.64 -1.47
CA THR A 270 16.58 -5.47 -0.83
C THR A 270 17.04 -4.18 -1.51
N ASN A 271 16.16 -3.18 -1.54
CA ASN A 271 16.51 -1.79 -1.85
C ASN A 271 16.33 -0.87 -0.63
N HIS A 272 16.02 -1.43 0.54
CA HIS A 272 15.85 -0.67 1.77
C HIS A 272 17.21 -0.33 2.38
N LEU A 273 17.36 0.92 2.85
CA LEU A 273 18.65 1.47 3.26
C LEU A 273 19.19 0.92 4.58
N LEU A 274 18.32 0.34 5.42
CA LEU A 274 18.66 -0.04 6.80
C LEU A 274 18.49 -1.53 7.13
N VAL A 275 17.60 -2.23 6.43
CA VAL A 275 17.20 -3.60 6.80
C VAL A 275 17.00 -4.45 5.55
N PRO A 276 17.24 -5.77 5.61
CA PRO A 276 16.85 -6.66 4.54
C PRO A 276 15.34 -6.83 4.49
N THR A 277 14.85 -7.26 3.34
CA THR A 277 13.46 -7.63 3.08
C THR A 277 13.43 -9.01 2.45
N GLY A 278 12.29 -9.70 2.55
CA GLY A 278 12.12 -10.95 1.80
C GLY A 278 13.00 -12.11 2.29
N LEU A 279 13.45 -12.14 3.54
CA LEU A 279 14.45 -13.13 4.00
C LEU A 279 14.05 -14.58 3.72
N LEU A 280 12.79 -14.95 3.96
CA LEU A 280 12.31 -16.30 3.66
C LEU A 280 12.24 -16.55 2.15
N GLN A 281 11.83 -15.56 1.36
CA GLN A 281 11.79 -15.68 -0.10
C GLN A 281 13.21 -15.87 -0.67
N GLY A 282 14.19 -15.13 -0.15
CA GLY A 282 15.60 -15.30 -0.53
C GLY A 282 16.16 -16.65 -0.10
N TYR A 283 15.88 -17.10 1.12
CA TYR A 283 16.37 -18.37 1.64
C TYR A 283 15.82 -19.58 0.88
N TYR A 284 14.52 -19.58 0.56
CA TYR A 284 13.88 -20.69 -0.14
C TYR A 284 13.93 -20.58 -1.68
N ALA A 285 14.40 -19.46 -2.25
CA ALA A 285 14.47 -19.26 -3.70
C ALA A 285 15.19 -20.40 -4.44
N GLU A 286 16.25 -20.94 -3.84
CA GLU A 286 17.10 -21.99 -4.41
C GLU A 286 17.04 -23.31 -3.63
N SER A 287 16.18 -23.40 -2.60
CA SER A 287 16.07 -24.61 -1.79
C SER A 287 15.53 -25.77 -2.64
N LYS A 288 16.20 -26.92 -2.53
CA LYS A 288 15.78 -28.18 -3.15
C LYS A 288 15.08 -29.12 -2.16
N ASP A 289 15.01 -28.73 -0.90
CA ASP A 289 14.42 -29.56 0.14
C ASP A 289 12.90 -29.60 -0.04
N ALA A 290 12.33 -30.80 -0.13
CA ALA A 290 10.90 -30.98 -0.17
C ALA A 290 10.30 -30.64 1.21
N SER A 291 9.86 -29.39 1.36
CA SER A 291 9.23 -28.90 2.59
C SER A 291 8.05 -28.00 2.24
N TRP A 292 7.08 -27.90 3.15
CA TRP A 292 5.94 -26.99 2.98
C TRP A 292 6.38 -25.51 2.86
N MET A 293 7.56 -25.16 3.41
CA MET A 293 8.14 -23.82 3.27
C MET A 293 8.75 -23.61 1.87
N THR A 294 9.39 -24.63 1.31
CA THR A 294 9.87 -24.61 -0.08
C THR A 294 8.67 -24.55 -1.04
N ASP A 295 7.58 -25.25 -0.76
CA ASP A 295 6.35 -25.15 -1.55
C ASP A 295 5.71 -23.75 -1.46
N ALA A 296 5.90 -23.07 -0.33
CA ALA A 296 5.37 -21.73 -0.06
C ALA A 296 6.19 -20.61 -0.72
N PHE A 297 7.51 -20.65 -0.54
CA PHE A 297 8.44 -19.56 -0.87
C PHE A 297 9.47 -19.90 -1.95
N GLY A 298 9.54 -21.17 -2.35
CA GLY A 298 10.49 -21.65 -3.36
C GLY A 298 10.03 -21.46 -4.81
N GLY A 299 10.86 -21.95 -5.73
CA GLY A 299 10.69 -21.77 -7.17
C GLY A 299 11.35 -20.51 -7.73
N GLY A 300 11.90 -19.66 -6.87
CA GLY A 300 12.71 -18.50 -7.24
C GLY A 300 11.94 -17.38 -7.94
N LEU A 301 12.65 -16.64 -8.78
CA LEU A 301 12.15 -15.50 -9.55
C LEU A 301 11.96 -15.84 -11.00
N LEU A 302 10.93 -15.27 -11.60
CA LEU A 302 10.59 -15.48 -13.00
C LEU A 302 10.34 -14.12 -13.67
N ARG A 303 10.76 -13.98 -14.92
CA ARG A 303 10.32 -12.91 -15.81
C ARG A 303 9.25 -13.46 -16.74
N VAL A 304 8.04 -12.91 -16.70
CA VAL A 304 7.06 -13.19 -17.74
C VAL A 304 7.42 -12.33 -18.95
N ASP A 305 7.79 -13.00 -20.04
CA ASP A 305 8.19 -12.37 -21.29
C ASP A 305 6.98 -12.08 -22.18
N PHE A 306 5.96 -12.92 -22.09
CA PHE A 306 4.76 -12.84 -22.93
C PHE A 306 3.60 -13.57 -22.27
N THR A 307 2.39 -13.02 -22.44
CA THR A 307 1.15 -13.72 -22.15
C THR A 307 0.03 -13.21 -23.05
N ASN A 308 -0.89 -14.08 -23.45
CA ASN A 308 -2.18 -13.68 -24.03
C ASN A 308 -3.36 -13.98 -23.09
N SER A 309 -3.10 -14.41 -21.84
CA SER A 309 -4.14 -14.50 -20.81
C SER A 309 -4.57 -13.10 -20.39
N SER A 310 -5.85 -12.83 -20.57
CA SER A 310 -6.55 -11.65 -20.09
C SER A 310 -6.49 -11.53 -18.57
N VAL A 311 -6.52 -12.67 -17.85
CA VAL A 311 -6.36 -12.70 -16.38
C VAL A 311 -4.98 -12.19 -15.98
N LEU A 312 -3.92 -12.70 -16.60
CA LEU A 312 -2.56 -12.28 -16.26
C LEU A 312 -2.33 -10.81 -16.63
N GLN A 313 -2.77 -10.36 -17.80
CA GLN A 313 -2.59 -8.96 -18.25
C GLN A 313 -3.32 -7.96 -17.35
N GLN A 314 -4.52 -8.28 -16.89
CA GLN A 314 -5.26 -7.42 -15.94
C GLN A 314 -4.57 -7.29 -14.59
N LEU A 315 -3.79 -8.31 -14.18
CA LEU A 315 -3.14 -8.40 -12.87
C LEU A 315 -1.66 -8.01 -12.89
N ALA A 316 -0.99 -8.08 -14.05
CA ALA A 316 0.43 -7.85 -14.21
C ALA A 316 0.77 -7.43 -15.65
N PRO A 317 1.42 -6.26 -15.85
CA PRO A 317 1.86 -5.32 -14.82
C PRO A 317 0.74 -4.39 -14.29
N ALA A 318 -0.52 -4.59 -14.70
CA ALA A 318 -1.66 -3.74 -14.35
C ALA A 318 -1.44 -2.26 -14.73
N ASP A 319 -1.04 -2.02 -15.98
CA ASP A 319 -0.87 -0.67 -16.51
C ASP A 319 -2.19 0.12 -16.51
N ALA A 320 -2.22 1.19 -15.71
CA ALA A 320 -3.31 2.14 -15.59
C ALA A 320 -2.89 3.56 -16.03
N THR A 321 -1.83 3.68 -16.83
CA THR A 321 -1.29 4.96 -17.34
C THR A 321 -2.32 5.80 -18.08
N SER A 322 -3.29 5.17 -18.73
CA SER A 322 -4.37 5.88 -19.42
C SER A 322 -5.31 6.62 -18.48
N GLN A 323 -5.37 6.21 -17.21
CA GLN A 323 -6.26 6.78 -16.20
C GLN A 323 -5.63 7.97 -15.48
N LEU A 324 -4.29 8.06 -15.44
CA LEU A 324 -3.62 9.26 -14.92
C LEU A 324 -4.07 10.52 -15.70
N PRO A 325 -4.38 11.63 -14.99
CA PRO A 325 -4.68 12.90 -15.64
C PRO A 325 -3.60 13.29 -16.65
N LYS A 326 -4.00 13.77 -17.83
CA LYS A 326 -3.06 14.18 -18.89
C LYS A 326 -2.01 15.18 -18.38
N HIS A 327 -2.43 16.10 -17.51
CA HIS A 327 -1.54 17.09 -16.91
C HIS A 327 -0.57 16.47 -15.89
N ALA A 328 -0.98 15.48 -15.08
CA ALA A 328 -0.06 14.73 -14.22
C ALA A 328 1.05 14.03 -15.03
N ARG A 329 0.69 13.40 -16.16
CA ARG A 329 1.68 12.81 -17.06
C ARG A 329 2.64 13.84 -17.65
N ALA A 330 2.14 15.01 -18.06
CA ALA A 330 2.97 16.10 -18.55
C ALA A 330 3.92 16.67 -17.47
N LEU A 331 3.45 16.77 -16.23
CA LEU A 331 4.25 17.17 -15.08
C LEU A 331 5.42 16.19 -14.85
N ARG A 332 5.16 14.88 -14.89
CA ARG A 332 6.19 13.83 -14.75
C ARG A 332 7.20 13.82 -15.90
N ALA A 333 6.71 13.93 -17.14
CA ALA A 333 7.58 14.05 -18.32
C ALA A 333 8.54 15.25 -18.20
N GLY A 334 8.10 16.34 -17.56
CA GLY A 334 8.90 17.53 -17.31
C GLY A 334 10.15 17.33 -16.43
N ILE A 335 10.17 16.28 -15.59
CA ILE A 335 11.34 15.88 -14.80
C ILE A 335 12.06 14.65 -15.38
N ASN A 336 11.74 14.27 -16.62
CA ASN A 336 12.25 13.06 -17.27
C ASN A 336 11.93 11.76 -16.51
N ALA A 337 10.88 11.75 -15.67
CA ALA A 337 10.39 10.53 -15.06
C ALA A 337 9.54 9.74 -16.07
N SER A 338 9.48 8.42 -15.91
CA SER A 338 8.52 7.62 -16.66
C SER A 338 7.11 8.17 -16.45
N SER A 339 6.30 8.22 -17.50
CA SER A 339 4.89 8.61 -17.41
C SER A 339 3.98 7.42 -17.09
N SER A 340 4.55 6.22 -16.97
CA SER A 340 3.80 4.99 -16.71
C SER A 340 3.31 4.90 -15.27
N TYR A 341 2.16 4.29 -15.09
CA TYR A 341 1.48 4.09 -13.81
C TYR A 341 0.90 2.69 -13.75
N TYR A 342 1.24 1.96 -12.70
CA TYR A 342 0.84 0.56 -12.52
C TYR A 342 0.06 0.45 -11.22
N GLU A 343 -1.21 0.06 -11.32
CA GLU A 343 -2.13 0.00 -10.19
C GLU A 343 -2.24 -1.44 -9.67
N LEU A 344 -1.12 -1.93 -9.15
CA LEU A 344 -1.02 -3.30 -8.71
C LEU A 344 -1.81 -3.55 -7.42
N TYR A 345 -2.02 -2.54 -6.58
CA TYR A 345 -2.76 -2.68 -5.33
C TYR A 345 -4.21 -3.08 -5.58
N ALA A 346 -4.94 -2.28 -6.37
CA ALA A 346 -6.34 -2.56 -6.70
C ALA A 346 -6.48 -3.90 -7.43
N ALA A 347 -5.66 -4.11 -8.47
CA ALA A 347 -5.72 -5.32 -9.30
C ALA A 347 -5.59 -6.60 -8.48
N ARG A 348 -4.77 -6.60 -7.41
CA ARG A 348 -4.35 -7.83 -6.72
C ARG A 348 -5.16 -8.19 -5.49
N ASN A 349 -6.16 -7.40 -5.14
CA ASN A 349 -7.07 -7.63 -4.01
C ASN A 349 -8.09 -8.76 -4.25
N TYR A 350 -7.70 -9.84 -4.93
CA TYR A 350 -8.58 -11.00 -5.19
C TYR A 350 -8.23 -12.19 -4.31
N PHE A 351 -9.26 -12.85 -3.77
CA PHE A 351 -9.15 -13.96 -2.80
C PHE A 351 -9.73 -15.27 -3.35
N GLY A 352 -9.86 -15.35 -4.68
CA GLY A 352 -10.40 -16.51 -5.37
C GLY A 352 -11.91 -16.67 -5.22
N ARG A 353 -12.67 -15.61 -4.92
CA ARG A 353 -14.13 -15.62 -5.06
C ARG A 353 -14.49 -15.38 -6.53
N SER A 354 -15.64 -15.91 -6.97
CA SER A 354 -16.06 -15.92 -8.37
C SER A 354 -16.26 -14.56 -9.03
N GLN A 355 -16.27 -13.46 -8.25
CA GLN A 355 -16.40 -12.09 -8.74
C GLN A 355 -15.23 -11.19 -8.32
N ASP A 356 -14.21 -11.74 -7.66
CA ASP A 356 -13.14 -10.90 -7.11
C ASP A 356 -12.38 -10.20 -8.22
N LEU A 357 -11.96 -10.93 -9.25
CA LEU A 357 -11.19 -10.34 -10.35
C LEU A 357 -11.95 -9.21 -11.03
N GLU A 358 -13.25 -9.42 -11.31
CA GLU A 358 -14.10 -8.37 -11.86
C GLU A 358 -14.15 -7.18 -10.91
N ASN A 359 -14.38 -7.40 -9.62
CA ASN A 359 -14.58 -6.36 -8.61
C ASN A 359 -13.29 -5.67 -8.14
N THR A 360 -12.11 -6.22 -8.42
CA THR A 360 -10.82 -5.67 -7.97
C THR A 360 -10.02 -5.09 -9.11
N ALA A 361 -10.15 -5.64 -10.33
CA ALA A 361 -9.62 -5.04 -11.55
C ALA A 361 -10.49 -3.88 -12.07
N LEU A 362 -11.19 -3.15 -11.20
CA LEU A 362 -12.17 -2.10 -11.52
C LEU A 362 -11.64 -1.09 -12.54
N HIS A 363 -10.36 -0.77 -12.43
CA HIS A 363 -9.65 0.21 -13.25
C HIS A 363 -9.21 -0.36 -14.61
N ASN A 364 -9.03 -1.67 -14.73
CA ASN A 364 -8.71 -2.35 -15.99
C ASN A 364 -9.96 -2.90 -16.71
N ARG A 365 -11.17 -2.55 -16.24
CA ARG A 365 -12.43 -2.99 -16.87
C ARG A 365 -12.61 -2.37 -18.25
N GLY A 366 -12.47 -3.18 -19.29
CA GLY A 366 -13.02 -2.90 -20.63
C GLY A 366 -12.20 -2.01 -21.55
N THR A 367 -10.99 -1.60 -21.16
CA THR A 367 -10.13 -0.71 -21.98
C THR A 367 -8.93 -1.39 -22.61
N ASN A 368 -8.50 -2.53 -22.09
CA ASN A 368 -7.34 -3.27 -22.62
C ASN A 368 -7.80 -4.66 -23.06
N GLY A 369 -8.14 -4.81 -24.35
CA GLY A 369 -7.93 -6.11 -25.00
C GLY A 369 -6.46 -6.53 -24.85
N PRO A 370 -6.12 -7.81 -25.01
CA PRO A 370 -4.75 -8.29 -24.82
C PRO A 370 -3.73 -7.40 -25.54
N ARG A 371 -2.94 -6.67 -24.75
CA ARG A 371 -1.91 -5.76 -25.23
C ARG A 371 -0.65 -6.56 -25.46
N MET A 372 -0.35 -6.80 -26.74
CA MET A 372 0.87 -7.50 -27.14
C MET A 372 2.13 -6.66 -26.85
N ASP A 373 1.96 -5.38 -26.49
CA ASP A 373 2.98 -4.38 -26.20
C ASP A 373 3.27 -4.19 -24.69
N ASP A 374 2.65 -4.97 -23.80
CA ASP A 374 2.94 -4.87 -22.37
C ASP A 374 4.42 -5.20 -22.09
N PRO A 375 5.11 -4.44 -21.23
CA PRO A 375 6.49 -4.71 -20.90
C PRO A 375 6.61 -6.04 -20.13
N PRO A 376 7.75 -6.76 -20.26
CA PRO A 376 8.00 -7.92 -19.42
C PRO A 376 8.01 -7.50 -17.95
N TYR A 377 7.68 -8.43 -17.05
CA TYR A 377 7.66 -8.17 -15.62
C TYR A 377 8.27 -9.32 -14.83
N ALA A 378 8.97 -8.99 -13.74
CA ALA A 378 9.53 -9.96 -12.82
C ALA A 378 8.58 -10.21 -11.64
N GLN A 379 8.41 -11.47 -11.24
CA GLN A 379 7.61 -11.86 -10.08
C GLN A 379 8.11 -13.16 -9.44
N PRO A 380 7.75 -13.45 -8.18
CA PRO A 380 8.03 -14.74 -7.57
C PRO A 380 7.28 -15.89 -8.26
N ALA A 381 7.85 -17.08 -8.26
CA ALA A 381 7.20 -18.30 -8.75
C ALA A 381 5.83 -18.58 -8.08
N TYR A 382 5.73 -18.27 -6.78
CA TYR A 382 4.48 -18.26 -6.03
C TYR A 382 3.36 -17.50 -6.77
N GLU A 383 3.68 -16.31 -7.27
CA GLU A 383 2.69 -15.43 -7.87
C GLU A 383 2.22 -15.97 -9.22
N LEU A 384 3.15 -16.48 -10.03
CA LEU A 384 2.81 -17.13 -11.30
C LEU A 384 1.83 -18.30 -11.05
N ARG A 385 2.11 -19.16 -10.07
CA ARG A 385 1.22 -20.28 -9.71
C ARG A 385 -0.17 -19.80 -9.29
N ARG A 386 -0.23 -18.68 -8.55
CA ARG A 386 -1.48 -18.07 -8.10
C ARG A 386 -2.32 -17.56 -9.27
N VAL A 387 -1.74 -16.79 -10.19
CA VAL A 387 -2.46 -16.23 -11.35
C VAL A 387 -2.83 -17.29 -12.38
N LEU A 388 -1.99 -18.32 -12.58
CA LEU A 388 -2.31 -19.45 -13.46
C LEU A 388 -3.52 -20.23 -12.95
N LYS A 389 -3.63 -20.44 -11.64
CA LYS A 389 -4.85 -21.04 -11.06
C LYS A 389 -6.09 -20.22 -11.42
N LEU A 390 -6.03 -18.91 -11.32
CA LEU A 390 -7.18 -18.07 -11.64
C LEU A 390 -7.58 -18.16 -13.12
N ALA A 391 -6.61 -18.16 -14.04
CA ALA A 391 -6.87 -18.35 -15.47
C ALA A 391 -7.53 -19.72 -15.75
N ARG A 392 -7.04 -20.78 -15.11
CA ARG A 392 -7.59 -22.14 -15.20
C ARG A 392 -9.02 -22.23 -14.66
N ASP A 393 -9.28 -21.65 -13.49
CA ASP A 393 -10.61 -21.65 -12.87
C ASP A 393 -11.66 -20.94 -13.75
N ARG A 394 -11.22 -20.02 -14.63
CA ARG A 394 -12.09 -19.35 -15.62
C ARG A 394 -12.25 -20.11 -16.94
N GLY A 395 -11.56 -21.23 -17.13
CA GLY A 395 -11.57 -21.97 -18.39
C GLY A 395 -10.97 -21.17 -19.55
N GLU A 396 -10.06 -20.22 -19.27
CA GLU A 396 -9.39 -19.42 -20.30
C GLU A 396 -8.38 -20.27 -21.06
N SER A 397 -8.38 -20.18 -22.40
CA SER A 397 -7.28 -20.66 -23.23
C SER A 397 -6.18 -19.60 -23.26
N PHE A 398 -4.95 -19.99 -22.91
CA PHE A 398 -3.84 -19.04 -22.83
C PHE A 398 -2.48 -19.66 -23.17
N LYS A 399 -1.54 -18.77 -23.47
CA LYS A 399 -0.12 -19.00 -23.65
C LYS A 399 0.63 -18.04 -22.74
N VAL A 400 1.57 -18.58 -21.96
CA VAL A 400 2.51 -17.80 -21.15
C VAL A 400 3.92 -18.24 -21.52
N VAL A 401 4.80 -17.27 -21.77
CA VAL A 401 6.23 -17.49 -21.94
C VAL A 401 6.94 -16.78 -20.80
N TYR A 402 7.79 -17.50 -20.08
CA TYR A 402 8.56 -16.93 -18.99
C TYR A 402 9.99 -17.49 -18.95
N THR A 403 10.86 -16.75 -18.29
CA THR A 403 12.27 -17.07 -18.09
C THR A 403 12.57 -17.13 -16.60
N ARG A 404 13.29 -18.16 -16.13
CA ARG A 404 13.78 -18.21 -14.75
C ARG A 404 14.89 -17.18 -14.56
N LEU A 405 14.78 -16.38 -13.52
CA LEU A 405 15.75 -15.33 -13.18
C LEU A 405 16.68 -15.79 -12.05
N PRO A 406 17.88 -15.20 -11.92
CA PRO A 406 18.70 -15.33 -10.72
C PRO A 406 17.94 -14.90 -9.46
N ALA A 407 18.26 -15.48 -8.31
CA ALA A 407 17.60 -15.17 -7.04
C ALA A 407 17.77 -13.72 -6.58
N SER A 408 18.77 -13.01 -7.11
CA SER A 408 19.03 -11.60 -6.87
C SER A 408 19.40 -10.86 -8.15
N GLY A 409 19.03 -9.60 -8.24
CA GLY A 409 19.36 -8.72 -9.38
C GLY A 409 18.54 -7.44 -9.34
N SER A 410 18.83 -6.49 -10.21
CA SER A 410 18.03 -5.28 -10.40
C SER A 410 17.02 -5.43 -11.56
N PRO A 411 15.99 -4.56 -11.65
CA PRO A 411 15.08 -4.56 -12.81
C PRO A 411 15.81 -4.56 -14.16
N GLY A 412 16.86 -3.73 -14.34
CA GLY A 412 17.67 -3.75 -15.56
C GLY A 412 18.32 -5.10 -15.82
N THR A 413 18.95 -5.71 -14.81
CA THR A 413 19.56 -7.05 -14.98
C THR A 413 18.52 -8.12 -15.27
N PHE A 414 17.31 -8.03 -14.70
CA PHE A 414 16.23 -8.97 -14.98
C PHE A 414 15.67 -8.78 -16.38
N ARG A 415 15.54 -7.55 -16.86
CA ARG A 415 15.11 -7.22 -18.22
C ARG A 415 16.08 -7.80 -19.26
N ASP A 416 17.38 -7.64 -19.01
CA ASP A 416 18.42 -8.00 -19.97
C ASP A 416 18.89 -9.46 -19.81
N TYR A 417 18.39 -10.17 -18.78
CA TYR A 417 18.76 -11.57 -18.52
C TYR A 417 18.37 -12.48 -19.69
N THR A 418 19.33 -13.26 -20.19
CA THR A 418 19.12 -14.26 -21.23
C THR A 418 19.13 -15.64 -20.58
N GLY A 419 17.94 -16.22 -20.39
CA GLY A 419 17.76 -17.56 -19.84
C GLY A 419 16.98 -18.47 -20.79
N VAL A 420 16.85 -19.75 -20.41
CA VAL A 420 16.02 -20.70 -21.16
C VAL A 420 14.55 -20.30 -20.99
N LYS A 421 13.83 -20.15 -22.11
CA LYS A 421 12.41 -19.83 -22.13
C LYS A 421 11.58 -21.08 -21.86
N ILE A 422 10.57 -20.91 -21.01
CA ILE A 422 9.53 -21.89 -20.71
C ILE A 422 8.24 -21.38 -21.34
N THR A 423 7.55 -22.24 -22.08
CA THR A 423 6.25 -21.94 -22.70
C THR A 423 5.20 -22.88 -22.14
N LEU A 424 4.17 -22.31 -21.52
CA LEU A 424 2.95 -23.01 -21.11
C LEU A 424 1.82 -22.60 -22.05
N GLU A 425 1.18 -23.57 -22.67
CA GLU A 425 -0.05 -23.40 -23.46
C GLU A 425 -1.15 -24.28 -22.88
N GLU A 426 -2.31 -23.68 -22.58
CA GLU A 426 -3.49 -24.37 -22.10
C GLU A 426 -4.69 -24.04 -22.97
N ASN A 427 -5.44 -25.06 -23.38
CA ASN A 427 -6.71 -24.92 -24.07
C ASN A 427 -7.75 -25.83 -23.39
N PRO A 428 -8.51 -25.31 -22.42
CA PRO A 428 -9.50 -26.09 -21.67
C PRO A 428 -10.58 -26.70 -22.57
N ALA A 429 -10.97 -26.01 -23.65
CA ALA A 429 -11.97 -26.52 -24.60
C ALA A 429 -11.47 -27.75 -25.37
N ALA A 430 -10.16 -27.83 -25.65
CA ALA A 430 -9.53 -28.98 -26.27
C ALA A 430 -9.01 -30.02 -25.24
N GLY A 431 -9.06 -29.72 -23.94
CA GLY A 431 -8.47 -30.55 -22.89
C GLY A 431 -6.95 -30.64 -22.97
N THR A 432 -6.27 -29.70 -23.63
CA THR A 432 -4.81 -29.75 -23.82
C THR A 432 -4.07 -28.81 -22.87
N ARG A 433 -2.97 -29.31 -22.33
CA ARG A 433 -1.97 -28.54 -21.56
C ARG A 433 -0.60 -28.99 -22.00
N THR A 434 0.16 -28.08 -22.59
CA THR A 434 1.51 -28.34 -23.09
C THR A 434 2.49 -27.39 -22.42
N CYS A 435 3.53 -27.93 -21.79
CA CYS A 435 4.63 -27.14 -21.24
C CYS A 435 5.91 -27.57 -21.92
N THR A 436 6.68 -26.61 -22.45
CA THR A 436 7.99 -26.87 -23.04
C THR A 436 9.07 -25.95 -22.49
N ILE A 437 10.29 -26.47 -22.35
CA ILE A 437 11.51 -25.76 -21.96
C ILE A 437 12.55 -25.97 -23.07
N GLY A 438 12.91 -24.90 -23.77
CA GLY A 438 13.81 -25.02 -24.94
C GLY A 438 13.32 -26.00 -26.02
N GLY A 439 12.00 -26.20 -26.13
CA GLY A 439 11.37 -27.13 -27.09
C GLY A 439 11.20 -28.58 -26.58
N ALA A 440 11.80 -28.96 -25.45
CA ALA A 440 11.56 -30.24 -24.80
C ALA A 440 10.38 -30.17 -23.81
N PRO A 441 9.65 -31.26 -23.54
CA PRO A 441 8.61 -31.27 -22.51
C PRO A 441 9.15 -30.84 -21.13
N CYS A 442 8.39 -30.01 -20.40
CA CYS A 442 8.73 -29.65 -19.02
C CYS A 442 8.69 -30.89 -18.10
N ALA A 443 9.57 -30.91 -17.11
CA ALA A 443 9.47 -31.86 -16.01
C ALA A 443 8.24 -31.56 -15.13
N SER A 444 7.74 -32.57 -14.41
CA SER A 444 6.53 -32.45 -13.58
C SER A 444 6.69 -31.48 -12.40
N ASP A 445 7.93 -31.13 -12.04
CA ASP A 445 8.29 -30.17 -10.99
C ASP A 445 8.39 -28.71 -11.51
N GLU A 446 8.14 -28.46 -12.81
CA GLU A 446 8.15 -27.11 -13.37
C GLU A 446 7.10 -26.21 -12.70
N VAL A 447 7.44 -24.93 -12.45
CA VAL A 447 6.60 -23.97 -11.71
C VAL A 447 5.20 -23.86 -12.31
N ALA A 448 5.12 -23.78 -13.64
CA ALA A 448 3.86 -23.73 -14.38
C ALA A 448 2.97 -24.96 -14.15
N LEU A 449 3.54 -26.12 -13.85
CA LEU A 449 2.83 -27.37 -13.63
C LEU A 449 2.51 -27.64 -12.15
N GLN A 450 3.13 -26.91 -11.23
CA GLN A 450 2.90 -27.06 -9.80
C GLN A 450 1.46 -26.69 -9.39
N PRO A 451 0.95 -27.28 -8.29
CA PRO A 451 -0.32 -26.88 -7.72
C PRO A 451 -0.31 -25.41 -7.30
N PRO A 452 -1.47 -24.76 -7.15
CA PRO A 452 -1.56 -23.43 -6.56
C PRO A 452 -0.90 -23.39 -5.17
N PRO A 453 -0.42 -22.21 -4.74
CA PRO A 453 0.15 -22.09 -3.41
C PRO A 453 -0.92 -22.28 -2.32
N PRO A 454 -0.50 -22.64 -1.08
CA PRO A 454 -1.40 -22.73 0.07
C PRO A 454 -2.27 -21.47 0.26
N ARG A 455 -3.55 -21.67 0.60
CA ARG A 455 -4.54 -20.60 0.72
C ARG A 455 -4.15 -19.50 1.71
N TRP A 456 -3.48 -19.83 2.81
CA TRP A 456 -3.08 -18.84 3.81
C TRP A 456 -2.07 -17.82 3.25
N LEU A 457 -1.19 -18.22 2.32
CA LEU A 457 -0.27 -17.30 1.65
C LEU A 457 -1.04 -16.32 0.78
N THR A 458 -2.11 -16.76 0.12
CA THR A 458 -2.96 -15.85 -0.68
C THR A 458 -3.66 -14.78 0.15
N TRP A 459 -3.59 -14.84 1.48
CA TRP A 459 -4.12 -13.80 2.36
C TRP A 459 -3.06 -12.83 2.86
N MET A 460 -1.79 -13.22 2.90
CA MET A 460 -0.71 -12.42 3.49
C MET A 460 0.30 -11.96 2.44
N LEU A 461 0.52 -12.77 1.41
CA LEU A 461 1.52 -12.57 0.38
C LEU A 461 0.86 -12.14 -0.93
N HIS A 462 0.89 -10.83 -1.18
CA HIS A 462 0.51 -10.22 -2.45
C HIS A 462 1.73 -9.49 -3.02
N PRO A 463 2.66 -10.21 -3.68
CA PRO A 463 3.84 -9.57 -4.25
C PRO A 463 3.45 -8.65 -5.40
N TYR A 464 4.20 -7.56 -5.59
CA TYR A 464 4.10 -6.68 -6.74
C TYR A 464 5.03 -7.17 -7.85
N PRO A 465 4.51 -7.58 -9.02
CA PRO A 465 5.33 -7.76 -10.19
C PRO A 465 6.03 -6.46 -10.48
N MET A 466 7.31 -6.57 -10.75
CA MET A 466 8.14 -5.46 -11.10
C MET A 466 8.08 -5.31 -12.62
N PRO A 467 7.33 -4.33 -13.16
CA PRO A 467 7.44 -4.02 -14.59
C PRO A 467 8.90 -3.70 -14.91
N LEU A 468 9.41 -4.22 -16.01
CA LEU A 468 10.81 -4.07 -16.41
C LEU A 468 10.87 -3.09 -17.57
N LEU A 469 10.96 -1.80 -17.25
CA LEU A 469 10.92 -0.72 -18.23
C LEU A 469 12.31 -0.33 -18.70
N ASP A 470 12.35 0.32 -19.85
CA ASP A 470 13.54 1.05 -20.29
C ASP A 470 13.77 2.25 -19.36
N GLY A 471 15.00 2.37 -18.83
CA GLY A 471 15.35 3.39 -17.83
C GLY A 471 15.42 2.87 -16.39
N ASP A 472 14.68 1.80 -16.05
CA ASP A 472 14.70 1.16 -14.72
C ASP A 472 15.94 0.28 -14.54
N SER A 473 17.11 0.91 -14.44
CA SER A 473 18.38 0.18 -14.33
C SER A 473 18.52 -0.55 -12.99
N THR A 474 18.50 0.19 -11.88
CA THR A 474 18.71 -0.34 -10.52
C THR A 474 17.45 -0.33 -9.66
N GLU A 475 16.52 0.58 -9.94
CA GLU A 475 15.44 0.93 -9.03
C GLU A 475 14.08 0.35 -9.43
N VAL A 476 13.25 0.05 -8.42
CA VAL A 476 11.90 -0.50 -8.62
C VAL A 476 10.94 0.65 -8.92
N HIS A 477 10.34 0.62 -10.11
CA HIS A 477 9.37 1.61 -10.54
C HIS A 477 8.14 1.68 -9.62
N CYS A 478 7.56 2.88 -9.49
CA CYS A 478 6.38 3.08 -8.68
C CYS A 478 5.22 2.23 -9.17
N SER A 479 4.69 1.44 -8.25
CA SER A 479 3.43 0.74 -8.37
C SER A 479 2.58 1.12 -7.17
N THR A 480 1.35 1.51 -7.46
CA THR A 480 0.38 2.00 -6.48
C THR A 480 -0.60 0.95 -6.08
#